data_AF-A0A7L2NXP0-F1
#
_entry.id   AF-A0A7L2NXP0-F1
#
_cell.length_a   1.000
_cell.length_b   1.000
_cell.length_c   1.000
_cell.angle_alpha   90.00
_cell.angle_beta   90.00
_cell.angle_gamma   90.00
#
_symmetry.space_group_name_H-M   'P 1'
#
loop_
_entity.id
_entity.type
_entity.pdbx_description
1 polymer ?
#
loop_
_entity_poly.entity_id
_entity_poly.type
_entity_poly.pdbx_seq_one_letter_code
_entity_poly.pdbx_strand_id
1 'polypeptide(L)'
;LSLSLQFRCCSRALARPVAVAVLGRPEAQSAQVSPAVPCPSRQFRSSALARDIDTAAKFIGAGAATVGVAGSGAGIGTVFGSLIIGYARNPSLKQQLFSYAILGF
;
A
#
# COMPACT_ATOMS: atom_id res chain seq x y z
N LEU A 1 -23.61 -24.69 -23.67
CA LEU A 1 -22.40 -25.47 -23.31
C LEU A 1 -21.14 -24.66 -23.68
N SER A 2 -20.88 -23.54 -22.98
CA SER A 2 -19.69 -22.69 -23.21
C SER A 2 -19.35 -21.85 -21.97
N LEU A 3 -19.42 -22.47 -20.78
CA LEU A 3 -19.23 -21.76 -19.50
C LEU A 3 -18.33 -22.53 -18.52
N SER A 4 -17.35 -23.27 -19.03
CA SER A 4 -16.49 -24.15 -18.21
C SER A 4 -15.00 -23.82 -18.25
N LEU A 5 -14.59 -22.72 -18.90
CA LEU A 5 -13.17 -22.30 -18.93
C LEU A 5 -12.79 -21.18 -17.96
N GLN A 6 -13.73 -20.52 -17.29
CA GLN A 6 -13.41 -19.39 -16.39
C GLN A 6 -13.05 -19.78 -14.94
N PHE A 7 -13.11 -21.07 -14.57
CA PHE A 7 -12.97 -21.50 -13.16
C PHE A 7 -11.74 -22.39 -12.86
N ARG A 8 -10.78 -22.51 -13.77
CA ARG A 8 -9.52 -23.27 -13.57
C ARG A 8 -8.28 -22.38 -13.37
N CYS A 9 -8.46 -21.14 -12.89
CA CYS A 9 -7.36 -20.20 -12.63
C CYS A 9 -7.15 -19.87 -11.14
N CYS A 10 -8.08 -20.24 -10.24
CA CYS A 10 -8.14 -19.62 -8.91
C CYS A 10 -7.63 -20.44 -7.71
N SER A 11 -6.95 -21.59 -7.86
CA SER A 11 -6.85 -22.51 -6.70
C SER A 11 -5.51 -23.20 -6.43
N ARG A 12 -4.34 -22.70 -6.89
CA ARG A 12 -3.10 -23.48 -6.69
C ARG A 12 -1.77 -22.75 -6.50
N ALA A 13 -1.72 -21.65 -5.75
CA ALA A 13 -0.42 -21.15 -5.29
C ALA A 13 -0.42 -20.42 -3.93
N LEU A 14 -1.47 -20.59 -3.12
CA LEU A 14 -1.37 -20.35 -1.67
C LEU A 14 -0.76 -21.61 -1.02
N ALA A 15 0.57 -21.78 -1.10
CA ALA A 15 1.27 -22.79 -0.30
C ALA A 15 2.77 -22.48 -0.14
N ARG A 16 3.07 -21.67 0.89
CA ARG A 16 4.37 -21.58 1.63
C ARG A 16 5.51 -20.81 0.91
N PRO A 17 6.38 -20.08 1.65
CA PRO A 17 6.90 -20.44 2.97
C PRO A 17 6.75 -19.40 4.08
N VAL A 18 6.47 -19.95 5.27
CA VAL A 18 6.92 -19.40 6.54
C VAL A 18 8.43 -19.69 6.61
N ALA A 19 9.25 -18.67 6.47
CA ALA A 19 10.65 -18.67 6.85
C ALA A 19 10.93 -17.33 7.53
N VAL A 20 10.70 -17.30 8.84
CA VAL A 20 11.17 -16.26 9.74
C VAL A 20 12.66 -16.50 9.95
N ALA A 21 13.48 -15.61 9.40
CA ALA A 21 14.82 -15.25 9.89
C ALA A 21 14.92 -13.74 9.59
N VAL A 22 14.60 -12.84 10.53
CA VAL A 22 15.45 -12.44 11.66
C VAL A 22 16.92 -12.42 11.25
N LEU A 23 17.35 -11.31 10.63
CA LEU A 23 18.54 -10.51 10.97
C LEU A 23 18.94 -9.61 9.79
N GLY A 24 18.72 -8.31 9.95
CA GLY A 24 19.60 -7.25 9.44
C GLY A 24 19.70 -7.01 7.94
N ARG A 25 19.56 -5.71 7.57
CA ARG A 25 19.95 -5.02 6.31
C ARG A 25 18.91 -5.00 5.18
N PRO A 26 18.46 -3.81 4.74
CA PRO A 26 17.86 -3.67 3.42
C PRO A 26 18.97 -3.63 2.36
N GLU A 27 19.07 -4.69 1.55
CA GLU A 27 19.83 -4.71 0.30
C GLU A 27 18.85 -4.50 -0.86
N ALA A 28 19.04 -3.44 -1.64
CA ALA A 28 18.27 -3.15 -2.84
C ALA A 28 18.87 -3.92 -4.02
N GLN A 29 18.31 -5.08 -4.34
CA GLN A 29 18.80 -5.93 -5.43
C GLN A 29 18.00 -5.67 -6.72
N SER A 30 18.56 -4.85 -7.61
CA SER A 30 18.15 -4.76 -9.02
C SER A 30 19.09 -5.62 -9.86
N ALA A 31 18.51 -6.43 -10.74
CA ALA A 31 19.17 -7.45 -11.54
C ALA A 31 20.30 -6.88 -12.42
N GLN A 32 21.45 -7.56 -12.40
CA GLN A 32 22.62 -7.26 -13.21
C GLN A 32 22.50 -7.86 -14.62
N VAL A 33 22.68 -7.01 -15.64
CA VAL A 33 23.11 -7.42 -16.98
C VAL A 33 24.29 -6.52 -17.35
N SER A 34 25.48 -7.10 -17.47
CA SER A 34 26.70 -6.41 -17.91
C SER A 34 26.90 -6.56 -19.42
N PRO A 35 27.43 -5.51 -20.08
CA PRO A 35 28.60 -5.71 -20.92
C PRO A 35 29.74 -4.75 -20.50
N ALA A 36 30.96 -5.27 -20.59
CA ALA A 36 32.17 -4.64 -20.10
C ALA A 36 32.60 -3.42 -20.94
N VAL A 37 32.60 -2.24 -20.30
CA VAL A 37 33.38 -1.06 -20.72
C VAL A 37 33.93 -0.42 -19.43
N PRO A 38 35.25 -0.35 -19.17
CA PRO A 38 35.77 0.40 -18.05
C PRO A 38 35.84 1.88 -18.47
N CYS A 39 34.68 2.54 -18.47
CA CYS A 39 34.65 3.99 -18.45
C CYS A 39 35.18 4.40 -17.06
N PRO A 40 36.25 5.19 -16.95
CA PRO A 40 36.71 5.70 -15.67
C PRO A 40 35.67 6.71 -15.19
N SER A 41 34.61 6.21 -14.56
CA SER A 41 33.67 6.98 -13.76
C SER A 41 34.46 7.49 -12.56
N ARG A 42 35.19 8.59 -12.76
CA ARG A 42 35.75 9.37 -11.66
C ARG A 42 34.55 9.79 -10.83
N GLN A 43 34.30 9.03 -9.77
CA GLN A 43 33.29 9.27 -8.78
C GLN A 43 33.67 10.57 -8.07
N PHE A 44 33.34 11.70 -8.68
CA PHE A 44 33.07 12.92 -7.94
C PHE A 44 31.72 12.74 -7.26
N ARG A 45 31.67 11.76 -6.35
CA ARG A 45 30.58 11.60 -5.40
C ARG A 45 30.79 12.72 -4.40
N SER A 46 30.32 13.92 -4.73
CA SER A 46 30.16 14.97 -3.76
C SER A 46 29.17 14.43 -2.72
N SER A 47 29.71 14.09 -1.55
CA SER A 47 28.91 13.61 -0.43
C SER A 47 27.82 14.61 -0.06
N ALA A 48 27.99 15.90 -0.37
CA ALA A 48 26.97 16.92 -0.23
C ALA A 48 25.76 16.67 -1.16
N LEU A 49 25.98 16.54 -2.47
CA LEU A 49 24.88 16.35 -3.45
C LEU A 49 24.09 15.05 -3.23
N ALA A 50 24.77 13.97 -2.84
CA ALA A 50 24.09 12.71 -2.54
C ALA A 50 23.17 12.82 -1.31
N ARG A 51 23.53 13.64 -0.32
CA ARG A 51 22.70 13.87 0.87
C ARG A 51 21.45 14.69 0.54
N ASP A 52 21.57 15.64 -0.38
CA ASP A 52 20.44 16.45 -0.86
C ASP A 52 19.42 15.62 -1.64
N ILE A 53 19.88 14.62 -2.40
CA ILE A 53 19.00 13.68 -3.10
C ILE A 53 18.29 12.76 -2.11
N ASP A 54 18.98 12.24 -1.09
CA ASP A 54 18.39 11.38 -0.06
C ASP A 54 17.32 12.13 0.75
N THR A 55 17.53 13.41 1.05
CA THR A 55 16.54 14.24 1.76
C THR A 55 15.35 14.55 0.86
N ALA A 56 15.57 14.95 -0.40
CA ALA A 56 14.50 15.17 -1.36
C ALA A 56 13.64 13.91 -1.55
N ALA A 57 14.25 12.75 -1.74
CA ALA A 57 13.56 11.48 -1.90
C ALA A 57 12.71 11.11 -0.68
N LYS A 58 13.18 11.40 0.55
CA LYS A 58 12.39 11.19 1.78
C LYS A 58 11.12 12.04 1.81
N PHE A 59 11.19 13.32 1.41
CA PHE A 59 10.02 14.18 1.39
C PHE A 59 9.00 13.76 0.32
N ILE A 60 9.49 13.34 -0.86
CA ILE A 60 8.63 12.81 -1.92
C ILE A 60 7.97 11.50 -1.49
N GLY A 61 8.74 10.57 -0.91
CA GLY A 61 8.22 9.30 -0.39
C GLY A 61 7.23 9.51 0.76
N ALA A 62 7.53 10.43 1.68
CA ALA A 62 6.62 10.79 2.77
C ALA A 62 5.31 11.38 2.24
N GLY A 63 5.36 12.27 1.24
CA GLY A 63 4.17 12.83 0.61
C GLY A 63 3.34 11.79 -0.15
N ALA A 64 4.00 10.88 -0.89
CA ALA A 64 3.31 9.80 -1.60
C ALA A 64 2.64 8.82 -0.63
N ALA A 65 3.28 8.52 0.51
CA ALA A 65 2.73 7.63 1.53
C ALA A 65 1.45 8.20 2.18
N THR A 66 1.33 9.53 2.33
CA THR A 66 0.15 10.14 2.97
C THR A 66 -1.07 10.23 2.07
N VAL A 67 -0.94 10.07 0.74
CA VAL A 67 -2.08 10.07 -0.19
C VAL A 67 -3.12 9.00 0.18
N GLY A 68 -2.68 7.89 0.79
CA GLY A 68 -3.56 6.83 1.27
C GLY A 68 -4.61 7.27 2.31
N VAL A 69 -4.38 8.38 3.02
CA VAL A 69 -5.35 8.94 3.98
C VAL A 69 -6.66 9.35 3.30
N ALA A 70 -6.61 9.74 2.02
CA ALA A 70 -7.81 10.04 1.24
C ALA A 70 -8.79 8.86 1.17
N GLY A 71 -8.27 7.62 1.12
CA GLY A 71 -9.09 6.41 1.13
C GLY A 71 -9.82 6.20 2.46
N SER A 72 -9.15 6.47 3.58
CA SER A 72 -9.79 6.45 4.90
C SER A 72 -10.88 7.52 4.99
N GLY A 73 -10.60 8.76 4.58
CA GLY A 73 -11.59 9.83 4.53
C GLY A 73 -12.82 9.48 3.68
N ALA A 74 -12.62 8.88 2.51
CA ALA A 74 -13.71 8.39 1.66
C ALA A 74 -14.51 7.26 2.34
N GLY A 75 -13.82 6.28 2.92
CA GLY A 75 -14.45 5.19 3.66
C GLY A 75 -15.32 5.70 4.82
N ILE A 76 -14.75 6.53 5.68
CA ILE A 76 -15.46 7.10 6.84
C ILE A 76 -16.64 7.96 6.39
N GLY A 77 -16.47 8.79 5.36
CA GLY A 77 -17.57 9.55 4.76
C GLY A 77 -18.73 8.67 4.27
N THR A 78 -18.43 7.50 3.67
CA THR A 78 -19.48 6.57 3.21
C THR A 78 -20.21 5.88 4.36
N VAL A 79 -19.50 5.52 5.43
CA VAL A 79 -20.09 4.91 6.64
C VAL A 79 -21.03 5.90 7.32
N PHE A 80 -20.58 7.13 7.57
CA PHE A 80 -21.42 8.17 8.18
C PHE A 80 -22.55 8.63 7.25
N GLY A 81 -22.34 8.70 5.93
CA GLY A 81 -23.40 8.98 4.96
C GLY A 81 -24.51 7.93 4.99
N SER A 82 -24.15 6.65 5.03
CA SER A 82 -25.11 5.53 5.13
C SER A 82 -25.82 5.51 6.49
N LEU A 83 -25.12 5.88 7.57
CA LEU A 83 -25.71 6.01 8.91
C LEU A 83 -26.83 7.06 8.93
N ILE A 84 -26.62 8.25 8.35
CA ILE A 84 -27.63 9.31 8.30
C ILE A 84 -28.87 8.84 7.54
N ILE A 85 -28.67 8.19 6.39
CA ILE A 85 -29.77 7.64 5.59
C ILE A 85 -30.52 6.54 6.36
N GLY A 86 -29.79 5.65 7.04
CA GLY A 86 -30.36 4.58 7.86
C GLY A 86 -31.16 5.13 9.05
N TYR A 87 -30.64 6.16 9.72
CA TYR A 87 -31.30 6.85 10.81
C TYR A 87 -32.61 7.52 10.34
N ALA A 88 -32.56 8.21 9.20
CA ALA A 88 -33.73 8.87 8.62
C ALA A 88 -34.85 7.89 8.26
N ARG A 89 -34.50 6.66 7.88
CA ARG A 89 -35.49 5.60 7.59
C ARG A 89 -36.12 5.02 8.84
N ASN A 90 -35.33 4.76 9.88
CA ASN A 90 -35.80 4.11 11.11
C ASN A 90 -35.10 4.71 12.36
N PRO A 91 -35.65 5.79 12.95
CA PRO A 91 -35.02 6.48 14.07
C PRO A 91 -35.01 5.67 15.37
N SER A 92 -35.84 4.62 15.48
CA SER A 92 -35.89 3.72 16.63
C SER A 92 -34.60 2.90 16.82
N LEU A 93 -33.88 2.62 15.74
CA LEU A 93 -32.67 1.77 15.74
C LEU A 93 -31.38 2.56 15.90
N LYS A 94 -31.46 3.85 16.30
CA LYS A 94 -30.33 4.78 16.33
C LYS A 94 -29.09 4.29 17.07
N GLN A 95 -29.27 3.65 18.24
CA GLN A 95 -28.18 3.23 19.11
C GLN A 95 -27.41 2.05 18.49
N GLN A 96 -28.13 1.15 17.85
CA GLN A 96 -27.57 -0.02 17.19
C GLN A 96 -26.89 0.38 15.86
N LEU A 97 -27.52 1.27 15.08
CA LEU A 97 -26.92 1.81 13.86
C LEU A 97 -25.64 2.59 14.15
N PHE A 98 -25.63 3.42 15.20
CA PHE A 98 -24.42 4.12 15.62
C PHE A 98 -23.34 3.15 16.09
N SER A 99 -23.69 2.13 16.89
CA SER A 99 -22.72 1.12 17.34
C SER A 99 -22.09 0.36 16.17
N TYR A 100 -22.88 0.00 15.15
CA TYR A 100 -22.36 -0.67 13.95
C TYR A 100 -21.49 0.27 13.10
N ALA A 101 -21.89 1.52 12.94
CA ALA A 101 -21.12 2.52 12.20
C ALA A 101 -19.75 2.79 12.83
N ILE A 102 -19.67 2.85 14.17
CA ILE A 102 -18.40 3.05 14.88
C ILE A 102 -17.58 1.76 14.94
N LEU A 103 -18.19 0.57 14.91
CA LEU A 103 -17.45 -0.69 14.76
C LEU A 103 -16.75 -0.83 13.40
N GLY A 104 -17.30 -0.19 12.36
CA GLY A 104 -16.75 -0.18 11.01
C GLY A 104 -15.74 0.94 10.73
N PHE A 105 -15.49 1.81 11.71
CA PHE A 105 -14.51 2.90 11.67
C PHE A 105 -13.35 2.59 12.61
#